data_AF-A0A0S8BGB2-F1
#
_entry.id   AF-A0A0S8BGB2-F1
#
_cell.length_a   1.000
_cell.length_b   1.000
_cell.length_c   1.000
_cell.angle_alpha   90.00
_cell.angle_beta   90.00
_cell.angle_gamma   90.00
#
_symmetry.space_group_name_H-M   'P 1'
#
loop_
_entity.id
_entity.type
_entity.pdbx_description
1 polymer ?
#
loop_
_entity_poly.entity_id
_entity_poly.type
_entity_poly.pdbx_seq_one_letter_code
_entity_poly.pdbx_strand_id
1 'polypeptide(L)'
;MGILSLAGITFLSARAGIANELPELGQDAATIISPYEERRIGEEAMVQIRQSLDFVTDPEMGYYLQQIGNRLVRSLPERRHDFQFFLIAHPEINAFALPGGFVGVHTGLITASRSESELAAVLAHEISHVTQRHWPRMVAAQKDRAGMTLAAVLASIIIAGSGNPNGAGVAMAAMAANQDSQLAYTRSFEREADRIGIRLLSDGGYDVTAMAGFFERLAEGSRYNGIEVPEFMRTHPVTTDRIAEARNNEKRFPQQPAKQSEAFLHLVARIKALYQPNGSTVAGFRAELADDSSSRLSRQAARYGLALALMNAGEFTGAKKEISTLRGERPEFLQYQVAEADIELGAGRVDSGLLMYARIYKNASRNTWVVQRYAEVLIANKRASTALKVLKPALQLQPRDPTLNKLMATASGDTGDLIQAHRSMAEYYVLNGDLHAAINQLNIAERNAGKNYYVLTAIKARRREIESGLAVPAPSK
;
A
#
# COMPACT_ATOMS: atom_id res chain seq x y z
N MET A 1 -1.69 82.56 -40.14
CA MET A 1 -0.22 82.44 -40.13
C MET A 1 0.12 81.51 -38.97
N GLY A 2 0.43 80.22 -39.16
CA GLY A 2 1.67 79.69 -39.74
C GLY A 2 2.71 79.52 -38.62
N ILE A 3 2.59 78.47 -37.79
CA ILE A 3 3.41 77.23 -37.77
C ILE A 3 4.92 77.49 -37.63
N LEU A 4 5.50 77.09 -36.49
CA LEU A 4 6.58 76.10 -36.32
C LEU A 4 7.14 76.21 -34.89
N SER A 5 7.09 75.13 -34.12
CA SER A 5 7.99 74.97 -32.97
C SER A 5 8.57 73.56 -32.93
N LEU A 6 9.88 73.57 -32.76
CA LEU A 6 10.88 72.51 -32.82
C LEU A 6 10.65 71.46 -31.71
N ALA A 7 10.59 70.18 -32.07
CA ALA A 7 10.69 69.08 -31.09
C ALA A 7 11.94 68.24 -31.43
N GLY A 8 12.88 68.22 -30.48
CA GLY A 8 14.17 67.53 -30.60
C GLY A 8 14.03 66.01 -30.59
N ILE A 9 14.86 65.36 -31.40
CA ILE A 9 14.99 63.90 -31.48
C ILE A 9 16.03 63.46 -30.45
N THR A 10 15.59 62.81 -29.38
CA THR A 10 16.44 62.04 -28.45
C THR A 10 16.43 60.58 -28.88
N PHE A 11 17.60 60.05 -29.25
CA PHE A 11 17.81 58.62 -29.46
C PHE A 11 17.87 57.91 -28.11
N LEU A 12 16.89 57.05 -27.82
CA LEU A 12 16.95 56.08 -26.72
C LEU A 12 17.24 54.69 -27.32
N SER A 13 18.44 54.17 -27.05
CA SER A 13 18.80 52.78 -27.36
C SER A 13 17.95 51.82 -26.52
N ALA A 14 17.05 51.08 -27.16
CA ALA A 14 16.36 49.95 -26.54
C ALA A 14 17.34 48.77 -26.42
N ARG A 15 17.79 48.49 -25.19
CA ARG A 15 18.40 47.19 -24.84
C ARG A 15 17.26 46.18 -24.78
N ALA A 16 17.14 45.33 -25.80
CA ALA A 16 16.31 44.14 -25.75
C ALA A 16 16.96 43.15 -24.76
N GLY A 17 16.46 43.11 -23.53
CA GLY A 17 16.78 42.06 -22.58
C GLY A 17 16.03 40.80 -22.98
N ILE A 18 16.73 39.87 -23.64
CA ILE A 18 16.25 38.48 -23.74
C ILE A 18 16.38 37.89 -22.33
N ALA A 19 15.28 37.89 -21.60
CA ALA A 19 15.14 37.08 -20.40
C ALA A 19 15.13 35.62 -20.83
N ASN A 20 16.28 34.95 -20.70
CA ASN A 20 16.35 33.49 -20.68
C ASN A 20 15.73 33.02 -19.36
N GLU A 21 14.40 32.99 -19.29
CA GLU A 21 13.71 32.17 -18.30
C GLU A 21 13.83 30.71 -18.77
N LEU A 22 14.75 29.99 -18.16
CA LEU A 22 14.82 28.53 -18.30
C LEU A 22 13.48 27.96 -17.82
N PRO A 23 12.79 27.11 -18.62
CA PRO A 23 11.57 26.47 -18.15
C PRO A 23 11.86 25.61 -16.92
N GLU A 24 11.15 25.84 -15.82
CA GLU A 24 11.12 24.91 -14.71
C GLU A 24 10.55 23.58 -15.22
N LEU A 25 11.36 22.52 -15.22
CA LEU A 25 11.04 21.15 -15.68
C LEU A 25 9.82 20.49 -14.99
N GLY A 26 9.13 21.20 -14.10
CA GLY A 26 7.92 20.74 -13.41
C GLY A 26 6.61 21.31 -13.96
N GLN A 27 6.61 22.42 -14.72
CA GLN A 27 5.36 23.07 -15.14
C GLN A 27 4.64 22.29 -16.25
N ASP A 28 5.36 21.66 -17.18
CA ASP A 28 4.78 20.95 -18.33
C ASP A 28 4.03 19.64 -17.96
N ALA A 29 4.37 19.01 -16.83
CA ALA A 29 3.71 17.78 -16.38
C ALA A 29 2.34 18.04 -15.74
N ALA A 30 2.13 19.22 -15.15
CA ALA A 30 0.83 19.65 -14.65
C ALA A 30 -0.13 20.04 -15.78
N THR A 31 0.40 20.36 -16.96
CA THR A 31 -0.37 20.81 -18.14
C THR A 31 -1.04 19.67 -18.90
N ILE A 32 -0.72 18.40 -18.61
CA ILE A 32 -1.20 17.24 -19.40
C ILE A 32 -2.12 16.31 -18.60
N ILE A 33 -1.85 16.07 -17.31
CA ILE A 33 -2.71 15.25 -16.45
C ILE A 33 -2.87 15.96 -15.10
N SER A 34 -4.09 16.32 -14.74
CA SER A 34 -4.38 16.89 -13.43
C SER A 34 -4.26 15.83 -12.31
N PRO A 35 -4.01 16.22 -11.05
CA PRO A 35 -4.01 15.26 -9.93
C PRO A 35 -5.31 14.47 -9.79
N TYR A 36 -6.44 15.10 -10.15
CA TYR A 36 -7.74 14.47 -10.15
C TYR A 36 -7.84 13.36 -11.20
N GLU A 37 -7.44 13.66 -12.45
CA GLU A 37 -7.39 12.65 -13.52
C GLU A 37 -6.41 11.53 -13.21
N GLU A 38 -5.24 11.86 -12.64
CA GLU A 38 -4.24 10.88 -12.22
C GLU A 38 -4.81 9.90 -11.18
N ARG A 39 -5.57 10.40 -10.21
CA ARG A 39 -6.24 9.57 -9.21
C ARG A 39 -7.31 8.66 -9.83
N ARG A 40 -8.16 9.21 -10.70
CA ARG A 40 -9.19 8.44 -11.41
C ARG A 40 -8.59 7.30 -12.23
N ILE A 41 -7.45 7.56 -12.89
CA ILE A 41 -6.70 6.55 -13.65
C ILE A 41 -6.19 5.43 -12.72
N GLY A 42 -5.64 5.79 -11.55
CA GLY A 42 -5.22 4.81 -10.54
C GLY A 42 -6.39 3.96 -10.03
N GLU A 43 -7.56 4.55 -9.84
CA GLU A 43 -8.77 3.83 -9.42
C GLU A 43 -9.24 2.81 -10.46
N GLU A 44 -9.24 3.19 -11.74
CA GLU A 44 -9.53 2.27 -12.85
C GLU A 44 -8.50 1.12 -12.91
N ALA A 45 -7.21 1.42 -12.70
CA ALA A 45 -6.15 0.41 -12.61
C ALA A 45 -6.40 -0.57 -11.47
N MET A 46 -6.80 -0.06 -10.30
CA MET A 46 -7.07 -0.88 -9.12
C MET A 46 -8.22 -1.86 -9.33
N VAL A 47 -9.26 -1.49 -10.10
CA VAL A 47 -10.34 -2.42 -10.46
C VAL A 47 -9.79 -3.64 -11.21
N GLN A 48 -8.91 -3.42 -12.18
CA GLN A 48 -8.30 -4.50 -12.96
C GLN A 48 -7.34 -5.34 -12.12
N ILE A 49 -6.45 -4.68 -11.36
CA ILE A 49 -5.47 -5.36 -10.50
C ILE A 49 -6.15 -6.26 -9.46
N ARG A 50 -7.25 -5.79 -8.85
CA ARG A 50 -8.05 -6.59 -7.89
C ARG A 50 -8.69 -7.83 -8.50
N GLN A 51 -8.89 -7.85 -9.82
CA GLN A 51 -9.43 -9.02 -10.54
C GLN A 51 -8.33 -9.98 -10.98
N SER A 52 -7.08 -9.51 -11.08
CA SER A 52 -5.97 -10.27 -11.66
C SER A 52 -4.96 -10.80 -10.64
N LEU A 53 -4.84 -10.15 -9.47
CA LEU A 53 -3.83 -10.51 -8.46
C LEU A 53 -4.47 -11.05 -7.18
N ASP A 54 -3.72 -11.89 -6.46
CA ASP A 54 -4.14 -12.45 -5.18
C ASP A 54 -3.84 -11.47 -4.04
N PHE A 55 -4.86 -10.76 -3.56
CA PHE A 55 -4.73 -9.82 -2.46
C PHE A 55 -4.66 -10.54 -1.11
N VAL A 56 -3.74 -10.11 -0.25
CA VAL A 56 -3.75 -10.47 1.18
C VAL A 56 -4.87 -9.69 1.87
N THR A 57 -5.81 -10.42 2.47
CA THR A 57 -6.96 -9.85 3.19
C THR A 57 -6.75 -9.82 4.70
N ASP A 58 -5.58 -10.20 5.19
CA ASP A 58 -5.27 -10.24 6.61
C ASP A 58 -5.26 -8.81 7.21
N PRO A 59 -6.17 -8.50 8.18
CA PRO A 59 -6.26 -7.17 8.77
C PRO A 59 -4.98 -6.69 9.45
N GLU A 60 -4.25 -7.59 10.10
CA GLU A 60 -3.03 -7.25 10.85
C GLU A 60 -1.91 -6.84 9.88
N MET A 61 -1.72 -7.63 8.82
CA MET A 61 -0.71 -7.36 7.80
C MET A 61 -0.98 -6.05 7.06
N GLY A 62 -2.22 -5.84 6.60
CA GLY A 62 -2.62 -4.62 5.91
C GLY A 62 -2.47 -3.38 6.79
N TYR A 63 -2.90 -3.47 8.05
CA TYR A 63 -2.74 -2.38 9.01
C TYR A 63 -1.28 -2.02 9.23
N TYR A 64 -0.42 -3.02 9.45
CA TYR A 64 0.99 -2.78 9.69
C TYR A 64 1.68 -2.12 8.48
N LEU A 65 1.41 -2.60 7.26
CA LEU A 65 1.94 -1.97 6.04
C LEU A 65 1.50 -0.50 5.93
N GLN A 66 0.21 -0.23 6.17
CA GLN A 66 -0.32 1.13 6.15
C GLN A 66 0.32 2.02 7.23
N GLN A 67 0.69 1.48 8.40
CA GLN A 67 1.40 2.26 9.44
C GLN A 67 2.80 2.70 8.97
N ILE A 68 3.56 1.84 8.31
CA ILE A 68 4.87 2.21 7.75
C ILE A 68 4.68 3.30 6.70
N GLY A 69 3.76 3.08 5.75
CA GLY A 69 3.44 4.05 4.71
C GLY A 69 3.03 5.42 5.29
N ASN A 70 2.09 5.43 6.25
CA ASN A 70 1.63 6.64 6.94
C ASN A 70 2.78 7.37 7.66
N ARG A 71 3.73 6.63 8.24
CA ARG A 71 4.89 7.20 8.91
C ARG A 71 5.84 7.90 7.92
N LEU A 72 6.05 7.30 6.75
CA LEU A 72 6.89 7.86 5.68
C LEU A 72 6.27 9.11 5.04
N VAL A 73 4.96 9.11 4.77
CA VAL A 73 4.30 10.23 4.10
C VAL A 73 4.01 11.42 5.03
N ARG A 74 4.21 11.27 6.34
CA ARG A 74 3.84 12.29 7.34
C ARG A 74 4.59 13.61 7.19
N SER A 75 5.83 13.58 6.68
CA SER A 75 6.65 14.79 6.47
C SER A 75 6.38 15.49 5.13
N LEU A 76 5.55 14.91 4.26
CA LEU A 76 5.25 15.50 2.97
C LEU A 76 4.44 16.80 3.16
N PRO A 77 4.90 17.94 2.59
CA PRO A 77 4.30 19.26 2.81
C PRO A 77 2.89 19.38 2.23
N GLU A 78 2.56 18.54 1.26
CA GLU A 78 1.31 18.50 0.54
C GLU A 78 0.70 17.14 0.81
N ARG A 79 -0.32 17.03 1.68
CA ARG A 79 -1.15 15.81 1.81
C ARG A 79 -2.02 15.58 0.56
N ARG A 80 -1.47 15.85 -0.63
CA ARG A 80 -2.17 15.79 -1.93
C ARG A 80 -2.43 14.37 -2.41
N HIS A 81 -1.83 13.37 -1.78
CA HIS A 81 -1.97 11.98 -2.15
C HIS A 81 -2.48 11.17 -0.96
N ASP A 82 -3.74 10.74 -1.03
CA ASP A 82 -4.29 9.73 -0.12
C ASP A 82 -3.65 8.38 -0.49
N PHE A 83 -2.52 8.06 0.15
CA PHE A 83 -1.79 6.83 -0.12
C PHE A 83 -2.54 5.60 0.40
N GLN A 84 -2.75 4.62 -0.47
CA GLN A 84 -3.27 3.30 -0.14
C GLN A 84 -2.19 2.24 -0.38
N PHE A 85 -1.79 1.56 0.69
CA PHE A 85 -0.86 0.45 0.60
C PHE A 85 -1.62 -0.89 0.64
N PHE A 86 -1.24 -1.83 -0.21
CA PHE A 86 -1.87 -3.15 -0.25
C PHE A 86 -0.85 -4.25 -0.49
N LEU A 87 -1.21 -5.46 -0.07
CA LEU A 87 -0.36 -6.64 -0.11
C LEU A 87 -0.86 -7.63 -1.16
N ILE A 88 0.07 -8.15 -1.94
CA ILE A 88 -0.16 -9.23 -2.91
C ILE A 88 0.53 -10.50 -2.39
N ALA A 89 -0.20 -11.60 -2.36
CA ALA A 89 0.26 -12.91 -1.93
C ALA A 89 1.15 -13.53 -3.02
N HIS A 90 2.39 -13.04 -3.14
CA HIS A 90 3.32 -13.47 -4.16
C HIS A 90 4.74 -13.65 -3.57
N PRO A 91 5.42 -14.78 -3.83
CA PRO A 91 6.71 -15.08 -3.21
C PRO A 91 7.89 -14.28 -3.80
N GLU A 92 7.73 -13.66 -4.97
CA GLU A 92 8.79 -12.82 -5.55
C GLU A 92 8.99 -11.50 -4.80
N ILE A 93 10.23 -11.00 -4.84
CA ILE A 93 10.59 -9.69 -4.29
C ILE A 93 10.14 -8.62 -5.28
N ASN A 94 9.01 -7.97 -4.98
CA ASN A 94 8.53 -6.82 -5.74
C ASN A 94 7.70 -5.83 -4.91
N ALA A 95 7.67 -4.60 -5.40
CA ALA A 95 6.72 -3.55 -5.04
C ALA A 95 6.51 -2.66 -6.26
N PHE A 96 5.38 -1.95 -6.30
CA PHE A 96 5.08 -1.02 -7.39
C PHE A 96 4.14 0.09 -6.94
N ALA A 97 4.29 1.26 -7.54
CA ALA A 97 3.36 2.37 -7.41
C ALA A 97 2.47 2.54 -8.65
N LEU A 98 1.19 2.83 -8.43
CA LEU A 98 0.24 3.27 -9.45
C LEU A 98 0.00 4.79 -9.32
N PRO A 99 -0.43 5.44 -10.41
CA PRO A 99 -0.93 6.81 -10.36
C PRO A 99 -1.95 7.01 -9.25
N GLY A 100 -1.94 8.17 -8.59
CA GLY A 100 -2.93 8.49 -7.56
C GLY A 100 -2.66 7.92 -6.17
N GLY A 101 -1.47 7.36 -5.92
CA GLY A 101 -1.01 7.00 -4.58
C GLY A 101 -1.34 5.57 -4.12
N PHE A 102 -1.57 4.65 -5.05
CA PHE A 102 -1.72 3.23 -4.70
C PHE A 102 -0.37 2.54 -4.77
N VAL A 103 0.02 1.82 -3.72
CA VAL A 103 1.31 1.12 -3.64
C VAL A 103 1.08 -0.34 -3.29
N GLY A 104 1.46 -1.22 -4.20
CA GLY A 104 1.39 -2.68 -4.03
C GLY A 104 2.71 -3.25 -3.53
N VAL A 105 2.65 -4.22 -2.63
CA VAL A 105 3.83 -4.90 -2.06
C VAL A 105 3.62 -6.40 -2.09
N HIS A 106 4.59 -7.15 -2.64
CA HIS A 106 4.56 -8.61 -2.60
C HIS A 106 4.97 -9.12 -1.22
N THR A 107 4.35 -10.20 -0.75
CA THR A 107 4.75 -10.87 0.51
C THR A 107 6.20 -11.33 0.49
N GLY A 108 6.72 -11.70 -0.68
CA GLY A 108 8.13 -12.03 -0.91
C GLY A 108 9.08 -10.92 -0.48
N LEU A 109 8.79 -9.65 -0.82
CA LEU A 109 9.60 -8.51 -0.40
C LEU A 109 9.73 -8.40 1.12
N ILE A 110 8.61 -8.60 1.83
CA ILE A 110 8.61 -8.50 3.30
C ILE A 110 9.41 -9.64 3.90
N THR A 111 9.23 -10.87 3.41
CA THR A 111 9.99 -12.03 3.93
C THR A 111 11.48 -12.01 3.58
N ALA A 112 11.88 -11.29 2.53
CA ALA A 112 13.28 -11.10 2.13
C ALA A 112 13.96 -9.88 2.80
N SER A 113 13.18 -9.02 3.45
CA SER A 113 13.67 -7.85 4.19
C SER A 113 14.19 -8.28 5.57
N ARG A 114 15.40 -7.86 5.91
CA ARG A 114 16.09 -8.16 7.18
C ARG A 114 15.62 -7.25 8.32
N SER A 115 15.11 -6.06 8.00
CA SER A 115 14.60 -5.09 8.97
C SER A 115 13.40 -4.31 8.44
N GLU A 116 12.66 -3.68 9.36
CA GLU A 116 11.57 -2.74 9.02
C GLU A 116 12.09 -1.58 8.14
N SER A 117 13.33 -1.15 8.35
CA SER A 117 13.93 -0.04 7.58
C SER A 117 14.20 -0.40 6.12
N GLU A 118 14.48 -1.67 5.80
CA GLU A 118 14.63 -2.10 4.40
C GLU A 118 13.28 -2.14 3.68
N LEU A 119 12.23 -2.64 4.34
CA LEU A 119 10.87 -2.55 3.80
C LEU A 119 10.45 -1.08 3.63
N ALA A 120 10.72 -0.25 4.63
CA ALA A 120 10.45 1.18 4.57
C ALA A 120 11.25 1.86 3.45
N ALA A 121 12.46 1.39 3.13
CA ALA A 121 13.28 1.95 2.06
C ALA A 121 12.64 1.74 0.69
N VAL A 122 12.14 0.52 0.42
CA VAL A 122 11.40 0.24 -0.81
C VAL A 122 10.10 1.04 -0.86
N LEU A 123 9.35 1.12 0.25
CA LEU A 123 8.14 1.96 0.29
C LEU A 123 8.43 3.44 0.06
N ALA A 124 9.51 3.97 0.64
CA ALA A 124 9.92 5.35 0.45
C ALA A 124 10.32 5.63 -1.01
N HIS A 125 10.93 4.66 -1.69
CA HIS A 125 11.21 4.69 -3.13
C HIS A 125 9.92 4.78 -3.94
N GLU A 126 8.95 3.89 -3.70
CA GLU A 126 7.65 3.90 -4.39
C GLU A 126 6.84 5.18 -4.13
N ILE A 127 6.84 5.68 -2.88
CA ILE A 127 6.22 6.97 -2.51
C ILE A 127 6.89 8.11 -3.29
N SER A 128 8.20 8.04 -3.51
CA SER A 128 8.94 9.05 -4.28
C SER A 128 8.53 9.04 -5.75
N HIS A 129 8.27 7.87 -6.36
CA HIS A 129 7.73 7.79 -7.72
C HIS A 129 6.38 8.51 -7.87
N VAL A 130 5.49 8.35 -6.88
CA VAL A 130 4.17 9.00 -6.88
C VAL A 130 4.31 10.51 -6.65
N THR A 131 5.00 10.92 -5.59
CA THR A 131 5.11 12.34 -5.20
C THR A 131 5.83 13.18 -6.25
N GLN A 132 6.84 12.61 -6.92
CA GLN A 132 7.53 13.27 -8.02
C GLN A 132 6.79 13.18 -9.35
N ARG A 133 5.61 12.56 -9.38
CA ARG A 133 4.78 12.43 -10.58
C ARG A 133 5.58 11.86 -11.77
N HIS A 134 6.39 10.83 -11.51
CA HIS A 134 7.22 10.20 -12.55
C HIS A 134 6.37 9.64 -13.70
N TRP A 135 5.19 9.05 -13.40
CA TRP A 135 4.27 8.57 -14.43
C TRP A 135 3.69 9.71 -15.30
N PRO A 136 3.08 10.78 -14.73
CA PRO A 136 2.64 11.92 -15.52
C PRO A 136 3.77 12.59 -16.33
N ARG A 137 4.97 12.76 -15.74
CA ARG A 137 6.14 13.33 -16.44
C ARG A 137 6.57 12.44 -17.63
N MET A 138 6.52 11.12 -17.46
CA MET A 138 6.80 10.16 -18.54
C MET A 138 5.78 10.27 -19.67
N VAL A 139 4.48 10.33 -19.36
CA VAL A 139 3.43 10.50 -20.37
C VAL A 139 3.57 11.85 -21.10
N ALA A 140 3.87 12.91 -20.35
CA ALA A 140 4.09 14.24 -20.90
C ALA A 140 5.24 14.26 -21.92
N ALA A 141 6.37 13.65 -21.58
CA ALA A 141 7.55 13.56 -22.45
C ALA A 141 7.31 12.70 -23.72
N GLN A 142 6.24 11.90 -23.75
CA GLN A 142 5.87 11.05 -24.86
C GLN A 142 4.68 11.58 -25.67
N LYS A 143 4.09 12.72 -25.29
CA LYS A 143 2.86 13.27 -25.90
C LYS A 143 3.00 13.56 -27.41
N ASP A 144 4.19 13.91 -27.87
CA ASP A 144 4.48 14.15 -29.29
C ASP A 144 4.73 12.87 -30.09
N ARG A 145 4.70 11.70 -29.44
CA ARG A 145 5.00 10.39 -30.00
C ARG A 145 3.79 9.48 -29.79
N ALA A 146 2.78 9.65 -30.65
CA ALA A 146 1.56 8.83 -30.66
C ALA A 146 1.89 7.33 -30.68
N GLY A 147 1.76 6.63 -29.55
CA GLY A 147 2.07 5.20 -29.48
C GLY A 147 1.86 4.52 -28.13
N MET A 148 2.02 5.23 -27.00
CA MET A 148 1.71 4.65 -25.68
C MET A 148 0.35 5.14 -25.17
N THR A 149 -0.64 4.26 -25.22
CA THR A 149 -1.94 4.50 -24.59
C THR A 149 -1.85 4.21 -23.09
N LEU A 150 -2.64 4.91 -22.26
CA LEU A 150 -2.78 4.61 -20.83
C LEU A 150 -3.05 3.10 -20.58
N ALA A 151 -3.85 2.48 -21.46
CA ALA A 151 -4.14 1.05 -21.43
C ALA A 151 -2.88 0.17 -21.55
N ALA A 152 -1.89 0.57 -22.34
CA ALA A 152 -0.63 -0.16 -22.45
C ALA A 152 0.21 -0.10 -21.17
N VAL A 153 0.21 1.05 -20.47
CA VAL A 153 0.90 1.19 -19.17
C VAL A 153 0.20 0.35 -18.11
N LEU A 154 -1.14 0.40 -18.03
CA LEU A 154 -1.90 -0.42 -17.09
C LEU A 154 -1.70 -1.92 -17.35
N ALA A 155 -1.71 -2.35 -18.61
CA ALA A 155 -1.41 -3.72 -18.99
C ALA A 155 0.00 -4.13 -18.56
N SER A 156 1.01 -3.26 -18.72
CA SER A 156 2.38 -3.55 -18.27
C SER A 156 2.51 -3.72 -16.76
N ILE A 157 1.75 -2.96 -15.97
CA ILE A 157 1.79 -3.08 -14.50
C ILE A 157 1.09 -4.36 -14.04
N ILE A 158 -0.05 -4.70 -14.63
CA ILE A 158 -0.75 -5.97 -14.36
C ILE A 158 0.14 -7.16 -14.72
N ILE A 159 0.78 -7.08 -15.89
CA ILE A 159 1.72 -8.10 -16.37
C ILE A 159 2.90 -8.24 -15.42
N ALA A 160 3.55 -7.13 -15.03
CA ALA A 160 4.65 -7.15 -14.08
C ALA A 160 4.17 -7.77 -12.76
N GLY A 161 3.21 -7.13 -12.09
CA GLY A 161 2.71 -7.58 -10.79
C GLY A 161 2.10 -8.99 -10.76
N SER A 162 1.81 -9.60 -11.91
CA SER A 162 1.38 -11.02 -12.00
C SER A 162 2.52 -12.03 -11.93
N GLY A 163 3.78 -11.60 -12.05
CA GLY A 163 4.94 -12.49 -12.14
C GLY A 163 5.00 -13.34 -13.42
N ASN A 164 4.15 -13.08 -14.42
CA ASN A 164 4.10 -13.90 -15.65
C ASN A 164 5.22 -13.50 -16.65
N PRO A 165 6.24 -14.37 -16.86
CA PRO A 165 7.39 -14.03 -17.71
C PRO A 165 7.02 -13.83 -19.19
N ASN A 166 5.93 -14.45 -19.66
CA ASN A 166 5.46 -14.31 -21.04
C ASN A 166 4.75 -12.96 -21.29
N GLY A 167 4.22 -12.33 -20.25
CA GLY A 167 3.61 -11.00 -20.39
C GLY A 167 4.67 -9.90 -20.47
N ALA A 168 5.73 -10.00 -19.65
CA ALA A 168 6.79 -8.98 -19.58
C ALA A 168 7.51 -8.81 -20.94
N GLY A 169 7.74 -9.92 -21.65
CA GLY A 169 8.33 -9.92 -22.99
C GLY A 169 7.47 -9.21 -24.05
N VAL A 170 6.14 -9.28 -23.95
CA VAL A 170 5.21 -8.61 -24.88
C VAL A 170 5.13 -7.11 -24.60
N ALA A 171 5.13 -6.71 -23.32
CA ALA A 171 5.18 -5.29 -22.93
C ALA A 171 6.50 -4.63 -23.38
N MET A 172 7.63 -5.34 -23.26
CA MET A 172 8.93 -4.87 -23.74
C MET A 172 9.02 -4.83 -25.28
N ALA A 173 8.46 -5.81 -25.99
CA ALA A 173 8.45 -5.85 -27.45
C ALA A 173 7.65 -4.68 -28.08
N ALA A 174 6.57 -4.25 -27.43
CA ALA A 174 5.77 -3.10 -27.87
C ALA A 174 6.51 -1.74 -27.72
N MET A 175 7.56 -1.67 -26.90
CA MET A 175 8.32 -0.43 -26.60
C MET A 175 9.60 -0.26 -27.45
N ALA A 176 9.85 -1.15 -28.42
CA ALA A 176 11.14 -1.28 -29.11
C ALA A 176 11.56 -0.09 -30.02
N ALA A 177 10.67 0.87 -30.28
CA ALA A 177 11.05 2.13 -30.93
C ALA A 177 11.38 3.16 -29.84
N ASN A 178 12.67 3.47 -29.64
CA ASN A 178 13.23 4.52 -28.75
C ASN A 178 13.67 4.10 -27.33
N GLN A 179 14.34 2.96 -27.22
CA GLN A 179 14.82 2.39 -25.95
C GLN A 179 15.77 3.33 -25.18
N ASP A 180 16.70 4.04 -25.82
CA ASP A 180 17.73 4.82 -25.11
C ASP A 180 17.20 6.05 -24.36
N SER A 181 16.28 6.81 -24.99
CA SER A 181 15.68 7.99 -24.35
C SER A 181 14.77 7.61 -23.19
N GLN A 182 14.00 6.51 -23.34
CA GLN A 182 13.16 5.97 -22.27
C GLN A 182 14.02 5.47 -21.10
N LEU A 183 15.09 4.71 -21.38
CA LEU A 183 16.03 4.23 -20.37
C LEU A 183 16.76 5.38 -19.64
N ALA A 184 17.08 6.48 -20.32
CA ALA A 184 17.72 7.64 -19.69
C ALA A 184 16.77 8.38 -18.73
N TYR A 185 15.50 8.59 -19.12
CA TYR A 185 14.47 9.14 -18.24
C TYR A 185 14.25 8.25 -17.02
N THR A 186 14.07 6.94 -17.22
CA THR A 186 13.93 5.97 -16.13
C THR A 186 15.12 6.04 -15.17
N ARG A 187 16.37 6.07 -15.65
CA ARG A 187 17.55 6.22 -14.77
C ARG A 187 17.57 7.54 -13.99
N SER A 188 17.09 8.64 -14.56
CA SER A 188 17.01 9.92 -13.83
C SER A 188 15.95 9.89 -12.73
N PHE A 189 14.79 9.30 -13.02
CA PHE A 189 13.71 9.11 -12.06
C PHE A 189 14.08 8.16 -10.93
N GLU A 190 14.81 7.08 -11.22
CA GLU A 190 15.33 6.18 -10.18
C GLU A 190 16.25 6.92 -9.20
N ARG A 191 17.18 7.76 -9.69
CA ARG A 191 18.05 8.57 -8.82
C ARG A 191 17.28 9.63 -8.03
N GLU A 192 16.28 10.25 -8.65
CA GLU A 192 15.40 11.20 -7.98
C GLU A 192 14.60 10.51 -6.85
N ALA A 193 14.06 9.32 -7.13
CA ALA A 193 13.35 8.49 -6.17
C ALA A 193 14.26 8.01 -5.02
N ASP A 194 15.48 7.56 -5.30
CA ASP A 194 16.46 7.18 -4.28
C ASP A 194 16.77 8.35 -3.34
N ARG A 195 17.02 9.54 -3.91
CA ARG A 195 17.39 10.73 -3.13
C ARG A 195 16.28 11.18 -2.19
N ILE A 196 15.04 11.20 -2.69
CA ILE A 196 13.86 11.61 -1.92
C ILE A 196 13.46 10.51 -0.94
N GLY A 197 13.54 9.25 -1.35
CA GLY A 197 13.27 8.10 -0.50
C GLY A 197 14.17 8.07 0.74
N ILE A 198 15.48 8.35 0.59
CA ILE A 198 16.40 8.47 1.75
C ILE A 198 15.98 9.61 2.69
N ARG A 199 15.49 10.74 2.15
CA ARG A 199 14.94 11.82 3.00
C ARG A 199 13.71 11.35 3.75
N LEU A 200 12.78 10.67 3.08
CA LEU A 200 11.57 10.12 3.72
C LEU A 200 11.91 9.08 4.80
N LEU A 201 12.94 8.25 4.59
CA LEU A 201 13.47 7.36 5.62
C LEU A 201 13.93 8.14 6.84
N SER A 202 14.76 9.18 6.64
CA SER A 202 15.27 10.03 7.71
C SER A 202 14.13 10.70 8.48
N ASP A 203 13.17 11.32 7.78
CA ASP A 203 12.03 12.01 8.37
C ASP A 203 11.10 11.04 9.11
N GLY A 204 10.96 9.82 8.58
CA GLY A 204 10.26 8.73 9.22
C GLY A 204 10.98 8.18 10.44
N GLY A 205 12.26 8.52 10.68
CA GLY A 205 13.07 7.96 11.76
C GLY A 205 13.44 6.49 11.51
N TYR A 206 13.68 6.14 10.25
CA TYR A 206 14.23 4.86 9.81
C TYR A 206 15.73 4.97 9.58
N ASP A 207 16.39 3.82 9.50
CA ASP A 207 17.81 3.76 9.15
C ASP A 207 18.00 4.12 7.67
N VAL A 208 18.65 5.26 7.42
CA VAL A 208 18.93 5.77 6.08
C VAL A 208 19.89 4.89 5.28
N THR A 209 20.65 4.02 5.95
CA THR A 209 21.58 3.08 5.29
C THR A 209 20.88 1.85 4.70
N ALA A 210 19.61 1.64 5.07
CA ALA A 210 18.84 0.47 4.67
C ALA A 210 18.57 0.42 3.16
N MET A 211 18.42 1.55 2.48
CA MET A 211 18.18 1.58 1.03
C MET A 211 19.39 1.02 0.25
N ALA A 212 20.57 1.59 0.49
CA ALA A 212 21.78 1.12 -0.19
C ALA A 212 22.15 -0.31 0.22
N GLY A 213 21.96 -0.67 1.50
CA GLY A 213 22.16 -2.05 1.98
C GLY A 213 21.23 -3.05 1.28
N PHE A 214 19.96 -2.69 1.10
CA PHE A 214 19.01 -3.53 0.37
C PHE A 214 19.42 -3.73 -1.10
N PHE A 215 19.82 -2.65 -1.79
CA PHE A 215 20.31 -2.71 -3.17
C PHE A 215 21.56 -3.57 -3.33
N GLU A 216 22.53 -3.45 -2.42
CA GLU A 216 23.73 -4.29 -2.41
C GLU A 216 23.35 -5.77 -2.29
N ARG A 217 22.45 -6.13 -1.38
CA ARG A 217 22.00 -7.52 -1.21
C ARG A 217 21.29 -8.07 -2.44
N LEU A 218 20.47 -7.26 -3.12
CA LEU A 218 19.83 -7.66 -4.37
C LEU A 218 20.85 -7.89 -5.49
N ALA A 219 21.85 -7.00 -5.59
CA ALA A 219 22.93 -7.11 -6.57
C ALA A 219 23.85 -8.32 -6.28
N GLU A 220 24.10 -8.65 -5.02
CA GLU A 220 24.85 -9.84 -4.63
C GLU A 220 24.06 -11.13 -4.93
N GLY A 221 22.80 -11.20 -4.50
CA GLY A 221 21.96 -12.39 -4.70
C GLY A 221 21.77 -12.78 -6.18
N SER A 222 21.69 -11.78 -7.06
CA SER A 222 21.59 -11.98 -8.52
C SER A 222 22.91 -12.42 -9.17
N ARG A 223 24.06 -12.08 -8.59
CA ARG A 223 25.39 -12.48 -9.10
C ARG A 223 25.80 -13.89 -8.71
N TYR A 224 25.49 -14.30 -7.48
CA TYR A 224 26.04 -15.54 -6.90
C TYR A 224 25.19 -16.79 -7.15
N ASN A 225 23.86 -16.66 -7.26
CA ASN A 225 22.99 -17.84 -7.27
C ASN A 225 22.59 -18.32 -8.67
N GLY A 226 22.96 -17.62 -9.75
CA GLY A 226 22.45 -17.93 -11.10
C GLY A 226 20.91 -17.87 -11.22
N ILE A 227 20.26 -17.30 -10.20
CA ILE A 227 18.82 -17.17 -10.07
C ILE A 227 18.34 -15.99 -10.93
N GLU A 228 17.14 -16.15 -11.45
CA GLU A 228 16.33 -15.13 -12.09
C GLU A 228 16.44 -13.77 -11.37
N VAL A 229 16.79 -12.72 -12.12
CA VAL A 229 16.91 -11.35 -11.59
C VAL A 229 15.59 -11.01 -10.88
N PRO A 230 15.60 -10.60 -9.59
CA PRO A 230 14.39 -10.26 -8.84
C PRO A 230 13.49 -9.33 -9.65
N GLU A 231 12.18 -9.52 -9.57
CA GLU A 231 11.24 -8.71 -10.34
C GLU A 231 11.42 -7.21 -10.13
N PHE A 232 11.65 -6.81 -8.88
CA PHE A 232 12.00 -5.43 -8.53
C PHE A 232 13.18 -4.89 -9.35
N MET A 233 14.22 -5.69 -9.64
CA MET A 233 15.37 -5.25 -10.44
C MET A 233 15.06 -5.19 -11.95
N ARG A 234 14.00 -5.85 -12.42
CA ARG A 234 13.53 -5.76 -13.82
C ARG A 234 12.79 -4.45 -14.07
N THR A 235 12.03 -3.98 -13.08
CA THR A 235 11.30 -2.69 -13.13
C THR A 235 12.15 -1.51 -12.64
N HIS A 236 13.00 -1.72 -11.64
CA HIS A 236 13.91 -0.74 -11.05
C HIS A 236 15.37 -1.22 -11.10
N PRO A 237 16.08 -1.03 -12.23
CA PRO A 237 17.44 -1.51 -12.38
C PRO A 237 18.38 -0.96 -11.29
N VAL A 238 18.88 -1.86 -10.45
CA VAL A 238 19.88 -1.54 -9.42
C VAL A 238 21.27 -1.61 -10.05
N THR A 239 21.95 -0.46 -10.11
CA THR A 239 23.30 -0.32 -10.70
C THR A 239 24.33 0.04 -9.65
N THR A 240 25.60 -0.22 -9.94
CA THR A 240 26.72 0.19 -9.06
C THR A 240 26.72 1.70 -8.80
N ASP A 241 26.34 2.50 -9.80
CA ASP A 241 26.26 3.96 -9.68
C ASP A 241 25.16 4.38 -8.70
N ARG A 242 23.98 3.76 -8.78
CA ARG A 242 22.88 4.02 -7.83
C ARG A 242 23.24 3.64 -6.40
N ILE A 243 23.89 2.49 -6.22
CA ILE A 243 24.38 2.07 -4.89
C ILE A 243 25.37 3.11 -4.36
N ALA A 244 26.37 3.51 -5.14
CA ALA A 244 27.36 4.50 -4.74
C ALA A 244 26.73 5.86 -4.42
N GLU A 245 25.74 6.28 -5.21
CA GLU A 245 25.01 7.52 -5.00
C GLU A 245 24.14 7.47 -3.73
N ALA A 246 23.42 6.38 -3.50
CA ALA A 246 22.64 6.17 -2.28
C ALA A 246 23.54 6.19 -1.04
N ARG A 247 24.69 5.50 -1.08
CA ARG A 247 25.74 5.55 -0.03
C ARG A 247 26.32 6.94 0.19
N ASN A 248 26.38 7.77 -0.85
CA ASN A 248 26.82 9.15 -0.69
C ASN A 248 25.71 10.05 -0.11
N ASN A 249 24.45 9.80 -0.49
CA ASN A 249 23.31 10.57 -0.04
C ASN A 249 22.94 10.31 1.43
N GLU A 250 23.02 9.06 1.90
CA GLU A 250 22.74 8.70 3.31
C GLU A 250 23.62 9.47 4.30
N LYS A 251 24.85 9.85 3.92
CA LYS A 251 25.78 10.64 4.75
C LYS A 251 25.28 12.04 5.07
N ARG A 252 24.27 12.53 4.36
CA ARG A 252 23.67 13.86 4.58
C ARG A 252 22.66 13.85 5.73
N PHE A 253 22.32 12.68 6.26
CA PHE A 253 21.29 12.51 7.28
C PHE A 253 21.89 11.87 8.54
N PRO A 254 21.30 12.11 9.72
CA PRO A 254 21.71 11.43 10.95
C PRO A 254 21.53 9.92 10.80
N GLN A 255 22.62 9.17 10.90
CA GLN A 255 22.56 7.72 10.93
C GLN A 255 21.99 7.28 12.28
N GLN A 256 20.86 6.58 12.25
CA GLN A 256 20.31 5.92 13.42
C GLN A 256 20.65 4.43 13.35
N PRO A 257 21.07 3.81 14.47
CA PRO A 257 21.29 2.36 14.46
C PRO A 257 19.99 1.65 14.11
N ALA A 258 20.06 0.70 13.17
CA ALA A 258 18.94 -0.18 12.84
C ALA A 258 18.40 -0.84 14.11
N LYS A 259 17.19 -0.44 14.53
CA LYS A 259 16.47 -1.12 15.61
C LYS A 259 15.59 -2.20 15.01
N GLN A 260 15.79 -3.43 15.42
CA GLN A 260 14.91 -4.52 15.03
C GLN A 260 13.52 -4.28 15.63
N SER A 261 12.52 -4.18 14.76
CA SER A 261 11.12 -4.02 15.18
C SER A 261 10.55 -5.39 15.56
N GLU A 262 10.06 -5.52 16.79
CA GLU A 262 9.35 -6.73 17.24
C GLU A 262 8.14 -7.00 16.32
N ALA A 263 7.35 -5.98 16.02
CA ALA A 263 6.19 -6.10 15.14
C ALA A 263 6.58 -6.53 13.72
N PHE A 264 7.71 -6.04 13.19
CA PHE A 264 8.21 -6.47 11.88
C PHE A 264 8.54 -7.96 11.83
N LEU A 265 9.29 -8.46 12.83
CA LEU A 265 9.65 -9.87 12.89
C LEU A 265 8.40 -10.77 13.00
N HIS A 266 7.39 -10.34 13.77
CA HIS A 266 6.12 -11.04 13.88
C HIS A 266 5.33 -11.01 12.58
N LEU A 267 5.34 -9.89 11.85
CA LEU A 267 4.75 -9.82 10.51
C LEU A 267 5.41 -10.83 9.56
N VAL A 268 6.75 -10.87 9.52
CA VAL A 268 7.50 -11.82 8.68
C VAL A 268 7.12 -13.26 9.04
N ALA A 269 7.08 -13.59 10.33
CA ALA A 269 6.65 -14.91 10.80
C ALA A 269 5.19 -15.23 10.43
N ARG A 270 4.28 -14.25 10.53
CA ARG A 270 2.88 -14.38 10.12
C ARG A 270 2.74 -14.69 8.63
N ILE A 271 3.46 -13.95 7.79
CA ILE A 271 3.45 -14.15 6.33
C ILE A 271 4.00 -15.55 5.99
N LYS A 272 5.14 -15.92 6.58
CA LYS A 272 5.72 -17.26 6.39
C LYS A 272 4.75 -18.37 6.81
N ALA A 273 4.04 -18.21 7.94
CA ALA A 273 3.12 -19.23 8.44
C ALA A 273 1.84 -19.38 7.59
N LEU A 274 1.32 -18.28 7.03
CA LEU A 274 0.01 -18.25 6.36
C LEU A 274 0.09 -18.33 4.82
N TYR A 275 1.19 -17.87 4.22
CA TYR A 275 1.31 -17.71 2.76
C TYR A 275 2.47 -18.51 2.14
N GLN A 276 3.23 -19.29 2.91
CA GLN A 276 4.19 -20.26 2.36
C GLN A 276 3.61 -21.70 2.42
N PRO A 277 4.05 -22.63 1.55
CA PRO A 277 3.48 -23.97 1.46
C PRO A 277 3.55 -24.78 2.79
N ASN A 278 2.37 -25.19 3.26
CA ASN A 278 2.06 -25.75 4.60
C ASN A 278 2.99 -26.86 5.11
N GLY A 279 3.55 -27.73 4.24
CA GLY A 279 4.37 -28.87 4.68
C GLY A 279 5.77 -28.50 5.18
N SER A 280 6.31 -27.35 4.76
CA SER A 280 7.69 -26.93 5.04
C SER A 280 7.82 -25.92 6.18
N THR A 281 6.72 -25.27 6.58
CA THR A 281 6.73 -24.13 7.49
C THR A 281 6.96 -24.52 8.95
N VAL A 282 6.29 -25.58 9.43
CA VAL A 282 6.48 -26.09 10.81
C VAL A 282 7.91 -26.55 11.05
N ALA A 283 8.49 -27.29 10.10
CA ALA A 283 9.88 -27.75 10.18
C ALA A 283 10.86 -26.57 10.15
N GLY A 284 10.63 -25.59 9.27
CA GLY A 284 11.43 -24.37 9.18
C GLY A 284 11.47 -23.58 10.49
N PHE A 285 10.32 -23.33 11.12
CA PHE A 285 10.29 -22.63 12.40
C PHE A 285 10.92 -23.43 13.55
N ARG A 286 10.77 -24.77 13.56
CA ARG A 286 11.47 -25.62 14.54
C ARG A 286 12.98 -25.55 14.38
N ALA A 287 13.48 -25.50 13.15
CA ALA A 287 14.91 -25.34 12.87
C ALA A 287 15.41 -23.95 13.33
N GLU A 288 14.65 -22.88 13.05
CA GLU A 288 14.98 -21.52 13.50
C GLU A 288 15.02 -21.42 15.04
N LEU A 289 14.13 -22.13 15.74
CA LEU A 289 14.13 -22.20 17.20
C LEU A 289 15.27 -23.04 17.80
N ALA A 290 15.86 -23.95 17.02
CA ALA A 290 17.00 -24.77 17.43
C ALA A 290 18.35 -24.06 17.24
N ASP A 291 18.36 -22.93 16.53
CA ASP A 291 19.55 -22.10 16.35
C ASP A 291 19.78 -21.19 17.57
N ASP A 292 20.79 -21.55 18.37
CA ASP A 292 21.18 -20.82 19.57
C ASP A 292 21.78 -19.43 19.28
N SER A 293 22.14 -19.13 18.02
CA SER A 293 22.65 -17.82 17.63
C SER A 293 21.55 -16.76 17.47
N SER A 294 20.29 -17.19 17.42
CA SER A 294 19.14 -16.31 17.21
C SER A 294 18.84 -15.40 18.41
N SER A 295 18.62 -14.11 18.11
CA SER A 295 18.22 -13.12 19.12
C SER A 295 16.93 -13.54 19.84
N ARG A 296 16.70 -13.04 21.06
CA ARG A 296 15.45 -13.31 21.80
C ARG A 296 14.21 -12.92 20.99
N LEU A 297 14.23 -11.76 20.32
CA LEU A 297 13.11 -11.28 19.50
C LEU A 297 12.87 -12.20 18.30
N SER A 298 13.93 -12.65 17.63
CA SER A 298 13.84 -13.61 16.52
C SER A 298 13.21 -14.93 16.97
N ARG A 299 13.64 -15.47 18.13
CA ARG A 299 13.06 -16.70 18.70
C ARG A 299 11.59 -16.52 19.10
N GLN A 300 11.21 -15.36 19.63
CA GLN A 300 9.79 -15.06 19.93
C GLN A 300 8.94 -15.03 18.65
N ALA A 301 9.43 -14.37 17.60
CA ALA A 301 8.76 -14.35 16.30
C ALA A 301 8.68 -15.73 15.64
N ALA A 302 9.76 -16.54 15.70
CA ALA A 302 9.77 -17.90 15.19
C ALA A 302 8.76 -18.80 15.94
N ARG A 303 8.66 -18.67 17.27
CA ARG A 303 7.65 -19.39 18.06
C ARG A 303 6.23 -18.94 17.73
N TYR A 304 6.02 -17.65 17.49
CA TYR A 304 4.74 -17.13 17.04
C TYR A 304 4.36 -17.72 15.66
N GLY A 305 5.29 -17.69 14.70
CA GLY A 305 5.12 -18.32 13.39
C GLY A 305 4.83 -19.82 13.49
N LEU A 306 5.52 -20.53 14.38
CA LEU A 306 5.27 -21.95 14.66
C LEU A 306 3.85 -22.18 15.18
N ALA A 307 3.36 -21.35 16.11
CA ALA A 307 2.00 -21.47 16.62
C ALA A 307 0.95 -21.31 15.51
N LEU A 308 1.15 -20.32 14.62
CA LEU A 308 0.26 -20.10 13.47
C LEU A 308 0.35 -21.24 12.44
N ALA A 309 1.55 -21.74 12.15
CA ALA A 309 1.74 -22.85 11.22
C ALA A 309 1.11 -24.15 11.74
N LEU A 310 1.25 -24.42 13.05
CA LEU A 310 0.57 -25.56 13.70
C LEU A 310 -0.95 -25.40 13.66
N MET A 311 -1.48 -24.21 13.90
CA MET A 311 -2.92 -23.93 13.78
C MET A 311 -3.42 -24.21 12.36
N ASN A 312 -2.70 -23.74 11.34
CA ASN A 312 -3.04 -23.97 9.93
C ASN A 312 -2.95 -25.46 9.54
N ALA A 313 -2.07 -26.22 10.18
CA ALA A 313 -1.95 -27.67 10.03
C ALA A 313 -3.01 -28.46 10.83
N GLY A 314 -3.89 -27.80 11.59
CA GLY A 314 -4.89 -28.45 12.45
C GLY A 314 -4.35 -28.97 13.79
N GLU A 315 -3.07 -28.73 14.10
CA GLU A 315 -2.37 -29.17 15.31
C GLU A 315 -2.61 -28.18 16.49
N PHE A 316 -3.88 -28.00 16.86
CA PHE A 316 -4.28 -26.95 17.80
C PHE A 316 -3.70 -27.09 19.21
N THR A 317 -3.45 -28.32 19.67
CA THR A 317 -2.80 -28.56 20.98
C THR A 317 -1.37 -28.05 20.98
N GLY A 318 -0.62 -28.32 19.90
CA GLY A 318 0.72 -27.79 19.71
C GLY A 318 0.71 -26.27 19.58
N ALA A 319 -0.18 -25.72 18.74
CA ALA A 319 -0.34 -24.28 18.56
C ALA A 319 -0.60 -23.56 19.89
N LYS A 320 -1.51 -24.11 20.71
CA LYS A 320 -1.86 -23.58 22.04
C LYS A 320 -0.67 -23.59 23.00
N LYS A 321 0.15 -24.64 23.00
CA LYS A 321 1.36 -24.72 23.82
C LYS A 321 2.35 -23.61 23.46
N GLU A 322 2.60 -23.43 22.16
CA GLU A 322 3.56 -22.43 21.68
C GLU A 322 3.08 -21.01 21.98
N ILE A 323 1.82 -20.69 21.71
CA ILE A 323 1.28 -19.34 22.00
C ILE A 323 1.21 -19.05 23.50
N SER A 324 0.83 -20.03 24.33
CA SER A 324 0.75 -19.85 25.79
C SER A 324 2.11 -19.50 26.40
N THR A 325 3.19 -20.05 25.85
CA THR A 325 4.57 -19.69 26.24
C THR A 325 4.82 -18.20 25.99
N LEU A 326 4.47 -17.70 24.80
CA LEU A 326 4.60 -16.29 24.45
C LEU A 326 3.70 -15.38 25.29
N ARG A 327 2.47 -15.81 25.59
CA ARG A 327 1.54 -15.10 26.48
C ARG A 327 2.11 -14.95 27.90
N GLY A 328 2.83 -15.95 28.38
CA GLY A 328 3.51 -15.90 29.68
C GLY A 328 4.65 -14.87 29.72
N GLU A 329 5.36 -14.67 28.60
CA GLU A 329 6.43 -13.67 28.51
C GLU A 329 5.91 -12.25 28.24
N ARG A 330 4.89 -12.10 27.40
CA ARG A 330 4.36 -10.81 26.93
C ARG A 330 2.82 -10.83 26.89
N PRO A 331 2.15 -10.75 28.05
CA PRO A 331 0.69 -10.85 28.14
C PRO A 331 -0.07 -9.67 27.50
N GLU A 332 0.60 -8.54 27.25
CA GLU A 332 -0.03 -7.37 26.64
C GLU A 332 0.18 -7.27 25.11
N PHE A 333 0.98 -8.17 24.51
CA PHE A 333 1.23 -8.10 23.07
C PHE A 333 0.01 -8.61 22.29
N LEU A 334 -0.62 -7.72 21.52
CA LEU A 334 -1.92 -7.94 20.88
C LEU A 334 -1.91 -9.12 19.91
N GLN A 335 -0.84 -9.28 19.14
CA GLN A 335 -0.66 -10.37 18.19
C GLN A 335 -0.78 -11.73 18.88
N TYR A 336 -0.27 -11.86 20.11
CA TYR A 336 -0.38 -13.09 20.87
C TYR A 336 -1.79 -13.32 21.40
N GLN A 337 -2.46 -12.26 21.88
CA GLN A 337 -3.85 -12.34 22.33
C GLN A 337 -4.77 -12.81 21.18
N VAL A 338 -4.60 -12.21 20.00
CA VAL A 338 -5.42 -12.54 18.83
C VAL A 338 -5.11 -13.94 18.31
N ALA A 339 -3.84 -14.33 18.21
CA ALA A 339 -3.47 -15.69 17.80
C ALA A 339 -4.00 -16.75 18.77
N GLU A 340 -3.96 -16.51 20.09
CA GLU A 340 -4.55 -17.41 21.09
C GLU A 340 -6.06 -17.57 20.88
N ALA A 341 -6.78 -16.46 20.64
CA ALA A 341 -8.21 -16.49 20.36
C ALA A 341 -8.52 -17.23 19.03
N ASP A 342 -7.75 -17.00 17.97
CA ASP A 342 -7.88 -17.70 16.69
C ASP A 342 -7.62 -19.20 16.81
N ILE A 343 -6.64 -19.62 17.63
CA ILE A 343 -6.35 -21.03 17.91
C ILE A 343 -7.53 -21.70 18.63
N GLU A 344 -8.16 -21.01 19.59
CA GLU A 344 -9.36 -21.52 20.26
C GLU A 344 -10.54 -21.68 19.30
N LEU A 345 -10.76 -20.67 18.43
CA LEU A 345 -11.79 -20.74 17.39
C LEU A 345 -11.55 -21.89 16.41
N GLY A 346 -10.32 -22.02 15.90
CA GLY A 346 -9.94 -23.09 14.97
C GLY A 346 -10.11 -24.48 15.57
N ALA A 347 -9.88 -24.62 16.86
CA ALA A 347 -10.08 -25.87 17.59
C ALA A 347 -11.55 -26.17 17.97
N GLY A 348 -12.50 -25.39 17.43
CA GLY A 348 -13.94 -25.55 17.68
C GLY A 348 -14.44 -25.00 19.01
N ARG A 349 -13.59 -24.35 19.82
CA ARG A 349 -13.97 -23.76 21.11
C ARG A 349 -14.49 -22.34 20.92
N VAL A 350 -15.59 -22.21 20.19
CA VAL A 350 -16.15 -20.94 19.71
C VAL A 350 -16.43 -19.94 20.84
N ASP A 351 -17.08 -20.38 21.92
CA ASP A 351 -17.43 -19.49 23.05
C ASP A 351 -16.19 -18.95 23.77
N SER A 352 -15.16 -19.78 23.91
CA SER A 352 -13.85 -19.40 24.47
C SER A 352 -13.19 -18.31 23.62
N GLY A 353 -13.09 -18.54 22.30
CA GLY A 353 -12.51 -17.58 21.36
C GLY A 353 -13.28 -16.26 21.31
N LEU A 354 -14.62 -16.30 21.27
CA LEU A 354 -15.46 -15.09 21.30
C LEU A 354 -15.30 -14.29 22.60
N LEU A 355 -15.19 -14.98 23.74
CA LEU A 355 -14.95 -14.33 25.03
C LEU A 355 -13.57 -13.68 25.08
N MET A 356 -12.53 -14.32 24.53
CA MET A 356 -11.20 -13.73 24.40
C MET A 356 -11.25 -12.46 23.55
N TYR A 357 -11.83 -12.52 22.35
CA TYR A 357 -11.97 -11.33 21.50
C TYR A 357 -12.75 -10.19 22.16
N ALA A 358 -13.81 -10.48 22.91
CA ALA A 358 -14.55 -9.46 23.65
C ALA A 358 -13.66 -8.72 24.68
N ARG A 359 -12.73 -9.44 25.34
CA ARG A 359 -11.75 -8.85 26.26
C ARG A 359 -10.70 -8.04 25.51
N ILE A 360 -10.18 -8.56 24.39
CA ILE A 360 -9.20 -7.86 23.55
C ILE A 360 -9.81 -6.53 23.05
N TYR A 361 -11.03 -6.57 22.54
CA TYR A 361 -11.75 -5.38 22.06
C TYR A 361 -11.94 -4.34 23.16
N LYS A 362 -12.21 -4.74 24.41
CA LYS A 362 -12.35 -3.80 25.54
C LYS A 362 -11.08 -2.96 25.73
N ASN A 363 -9.91 -3.55 25.53
CA ASN A 363 -8.62 -2.89 25.71
C ASN A 363 -8.09 -2.23 24.41
N ALA A 364 -8.55 -2.70 23.25
CA ALA A 364 -8.04 -2.29 21.93
C ALA A 364 -9.15 -1.83 20.97
N SER A 365 -10.23 -1.23 21.48
CA SER A 365 -11.40 -0.82 20.67
C SER A 365 -11.11 0.22 19.58
N ARG A 366 -9.99 0.94 19.69
CA ARG A 366 -9.50 1.90 18.68
C ARG A 366 -8.50 1.28 17.70
N ASN A 367 -8.06 0.05 17.94
CA ASN A 367 -7.18 -0.65 17.05
C ASN A 367 -8.01 -1.29 15.91
N THR A 368 -7.89 -0.73 14.72
CA THR A 368 -8.74 -1.08 13.59
C THR A 368 -8.63 -2.54 13.17
N TRP A 369 -7.42 -3.10 13.13
CA TRP A 369 -7.26 -4.49 12.68
C TRP A 369 -7.87 -5.47 13.67
N VAL A 370 -7.81 -5.17 14.98
CA VAL A 370 -8.53 -5.94 16.02
C VAL A 370 -10.03 -5.84 15.82
N VAL A 371 -10.54 -4.65 15.52
CA VAL A 371 -11.98 -4.44 15.26
C VAL A 371 -12.45 -5.19 14.02
N GLN A 372 -11.70 -5.08 12.91
CA GLN A 372 -11.98 -5.81 11.68
C GLN A 372 -12.02 -7.31 11.96
N ARG A 373 -10.98 -7.85 12.59
CA ARG A 373 -10.89 -9.28 12.91
C ARG A 373 -12.00 -9.74 13.85
N TYR A 374 -12.33 -8.97 14.88
CA TYR A 374 -13.41 -9.34 15.80
C TYR A 374 -14.78 -9.32 15.09
N ALA A 375 -15.02 -8.33 14.23
CA ALA A 375 -16.24 -8.26 13.44
C ALA A 375 -16.38 -9.43 12.46
N GLU A 376 -15.29 -9.85 11.79
CA GLU A 376 -15.26 -11.07 10.96
C GLU A 376 -15.69 -12.29 11.78
N VAL A 377 -15.08 -12.49 12.96
CA VAL A 377 -15.40 -13.61 13.85
C VAL A 377 -16.86 -13.57 14.30
N LEU A 378 -17.39 -12.39 14.65
CA LEU A 378 -18.79 -12.23 15.04
C LEU A 378 -19.75 -12.57 13.89
N ILE A 379 -19.48 -12.08 12.68
CA ILE A 379 -20.29 -12.35 11.49
C ILE A 379 -20.27 -13.86 11.16
N ALA A 380 -19.08 -14.46 11.12
CA ALA A 380 -18.91 -15.89 10.87
C ALA A 380 -19.71 -16.77 11.85
N ASN A 381 -19.85 -16.32 13.10
CA ASN A 381 -20.58 -17.02 14.16
C ASN A 381 -22.03 -16.53 14.35
N LYS A 382 -22.63 -15.91 13.32
CA LYS A 382 -24.04 -15.45 13.31
C LYS A 382 -24.37 -14.48 14.46
N ARG A 383 -23.41 -13.63 14.84
CA ARG A 383 -23.56 -12.55 15.84
C ARG A 383 -23.56 -11.17 15.18
N ALA A 384 -24.21 -11.04 14.03
CA ALA A 384 -24.23 -9.81 13.21
C ALA A 384 -24.66 -8.55 13.99
N SER A 385 -25.69 -8.65 14.85
CA SER A 385 -26.14 -7.54 15.69
C SER A 385 -25.07 -7.03 16.67
N THR A 386 -24.19 -7.92 17.16
CA THR A 386 -23.04 -7.54 17.99
C THR A 386 -21.93 -6.95 17.13
N ALA A 387 -21.67 -7.51 15.95
CA ALA A 387 -20.72 -6.93 14.99
C ALA A 387 -21.07 -5.48 14.65
N LEU A 388 -22.35 -5.16 14.42
CA LEU A 388 -22.79 -3.77 14.19
C LEU A 388 -22.45 -2.83 15.35
N LYS A 389 -22.50 -3.29 16.61
CA LYS A 389 -22.16 -2.46 17.78
C LYS A 389 -20.66 -2.14 17.84
N VAL A 390 -19.81 -3.03 17.31
CA VAL A 390 -18.35 -2.87 17.26
C VAL A 390 -17.94 -2.04 16.04
N LEU A 391 -18.58 -2.27 14.88
CA LEU A 391 -18.26 -1.60 13.62
C LEU A 391 -18.69 -0.13 13.58
N LYS A 392 -19.84 0.23 14.18
CA LYS A 392 -20.34 1.61 14.22
C LYS A 392 -19.33 2.63 14.76
N PRO A 393 -18.77 2.47 15.98
CA PRO A 393 -17.79 3.43 16.50
C PRO A 393 -16.48 3.41 15.70
N ALA A 394 -16.07 2.27 15.14
CA ALA A 394 -14.87 2.20 14.33
C ALA A 394 -15.01 2.99 13.01
N LEU A 395 -16.14 2.87 12.32
CA LEU A 395 -16.42 3.67 11.10
C LEU A 395 -16.62 5.16 11.39
N GLN A 396 -17.01 5.55 12.61
CA GLN A 396 -17.01 6.97 13.00
C GLN A 396 -15.58 7.53 13.08
N LEU A 397 -14.61 6.72 13.51
CA LEU A 397 -13.21 7.12 13.58
C LEU A 397 -12.50 7.01 12.23
N GLN A 398 -12.85 6.00 11.43
CA GLN A 398 -12.19 5.67 10.17
C GLN A 398 -13.23 5.37 9.08
N PRO A 399 -13.98 6.40 8.62
CA PRO A 399 -15.05 6.21 7.64
C PRO A 399 -14.54 5.73 6.28
N ARG A 400 -13.25 5.93 6.00
CA ARG A 400 -12.59 5.57 4.74
C ARG A 400 -11.89 4.21 4.75
N ASP A 401 -12.11 3.39 5.77
CA ASP A 401 -11.59 2.03 5.79
C ASP A 401 -12.48 1.12 4.93
N PRO A 402 -11.99 0.56 3.81
CA PRO A 402 -12.80 -0.27 2.94
C PRO A 402 -13.24 -1.56 3.64
N THR A 403 -12.37 -2.19 4.42
CA THR A 403 -12.68 -3.45 5.12
C THR A 403 -13.79 -3.26 6.15
N LEU A 404 -13.75 -2.17 6.93
CA LEU A 404 -14.83 -1.85 7.88
C LEU A 404 -16.16 -1.60 7.16
N ASN A 405 -16.15 -0.90 6.02
CA ASN A 405 -17.37 -0.67 5.23
C ASN A 405 -17.95 -1.98 4.67
N LYS A 406 -17.09 -2.89 4.19
CA LYS A 406 -17.51 -4.23 3.75
C LYS A 406 -18.11 -5.04 4.89
N LEU A 407 -17.46 -5.07 6.05
CA LEU A 407 -17.96 -5.79 7.23
C LEU A 407 -19.28 -5.20 7.74
N MET A 408 -19.42 -3.87 7.71
CA MET A 408 -20.68 -3.19 8.03
C MET A 408 -21.78 -3.56 7.03
N ALA A 409 -21.45 -3.64 5.75
CA ALA A 409 -22.39 -4.07 4.73
C ALA A 409 -22.91 -5.49 4.99
N THR A 410 -21.98 -6.43 5.23
CA THR A 410 -22.31 -7.83 5.52
C THR A 410 -23.14 -7.97 6.79
N ALA A 411 -22.70 -7.37 7.91
CA ALA A 411 -23.42 -7.45 9.17
C ALA A 411 -24.82 -6.80 9.08
N SER A 412 -24.96 -5.69 8.34
CA SER A 412 -26.26 -5.03 8.15
C SER A 412 -27.20 -5.94 7.34
N GLY A 413 -26.70 -6.55 6.26
CA GLY A 413 -27.43 -7.52 5.46
C GLY A 413 -27.91 -8.72 6.27
N ASP A 414 -27.04 -9.29 7.10
CA ASP A 414 -27.36 -10.42 8.00
C ASP A 414 -28.44 -10.06 9.05
N THR A 415 -28.58 -8.78 9.40
CA THR A 415 -29.65 -8.28 10.29
C THR A 415 -30.91 -7.80 9.57
N GLY A 416 -30.91 -7.80 8.23
CA GLY A 416 -32.03 -7.32 7.41
C GLY A 416 -32.08 -5.81 7.16
N ASP A 417 -31.08 -5.04 7.60
CA ASP A 417 -30.97 -3.61 7.28
C ASP A 417 -30.35 -3.42 5.88
N LEU A 418 -31.17 -3.67 4.86
CA LEU A 418 -30.75 -3.61 3.45
C LEU A 418 -30.30 -2.21 3.04
N ILE A 419 -30.87 -1.16 3.62
CA ILE A 419 -30.49 0.22 3.31
C ILE A 419 -29.05 0.45 3.75
N GLN A 420 -28.72 0.14 5.01
CA GLN A 420 -27.36 0.31 5.51
C GLN A 420 -26.39 -0.65 4.83
N ALA A 421 -26.83 -1.88 4.52
CA ALA A 421 -26.02 -2.87 3.82
C ALA A 421 -25.52 -2.33 2.47
N HIS A 422 -26.44 -1.88 1.63
CA HIS A 422 -26.10 -1.36 0.31
C HIS A 422 -25.38 -0.01 0.36
N ARG A 423 -25.68 0.88 1.32
CA ARG A 423 -24.92 2.12 1.50
C ARG A 423 -23.46 1.85 1.88
N SER A 424 -23.22 0.95 2.83
CA SER A 424 -21.85 0.61 3.26
C SER A 424 -21.09 -0.11 2.16
N MET A 425 -21.76 -0.97 1.38
CA MET A 425 -21.15 -1.62 0.23
C MET A 425 -20.82 -0.62 -0.88
N ALA A 426 -21.64 0.42 -1.08
CA ALA A 426 -21.31 1.49 -2.01
C ALA A 426 -20.01 2.21 -1.60
N GLU A 427 -19.85 2.56 -0.33
CA GLU A 427 -18.62 3.18 0.17
C GLU A 427 -17.41 2.24 0.01
N TYR A 428 -17.56 0.94 0.28
CA TYR A 428 -16.52 -0.05 -0.01
C TYR A 428 -16.07 0.01 -1.49
N TYR A 429 -17.00 0.08 -2.43
CA TYR A 429 -16.67 0.16 -3.85
C TYR A 429 -16.02 1.50 -4.24
N VAL A 430 -16.50 2.63 -3.70
CA VAL A 430 -15.85 3.94 -3.90
C VAL A 430 -14.41 3.91 -3.42
N LEU A 431 -14.17 3.41 -2.22
CA LEU A 431 -12.83 3.34 -1.61
C LEU A 431 -11.88 2.38 -2.35
N ASN A 432 -12.41 1.52 -3.21
CA ASN A 432 -11.63 0.61 -4.05
C ASN A 432 -11.59 1.02 -5.53
N GLY A 433 -12.18 2.15 -5.90
CA GLY A 433 -12.18 2.68 -7.27
C GLY A 433 -13.28 2.16 -8.19
N ASP A 434 -14.16 1.28 -7.72
CA ASP A 434 -15.26 0.72 -8.55
C ASP A 434 -16.52 1.60 -8.45
N LEU A 435 -16.46 2.78 -9.09
CA LEU A 435 -17.55 3.75 -9.02
C LEU A 435 -18.86 3.23 -9.63
N HIS A 436 -18.77 2.36 -10.65
CA HIS A 436 -19.93 1.74 -11.26
C HIS A 436 -20.65 0.79 -10.28
N ALA A 437 -19.90 -0.10 -9.61
CA ALA A 437 -20.48 -0.96 -8.59
C ALA A 437 -21.05 -0.13 -7.43
N ALA A 438 -20.40 0.96 -7.04
CA ALA A 438 -20.90 1.86 -6.00
C ALA A 438 -22.27 2.46 -6.35
N ILE A 439 -22.42 3.00 -7.57
CA ILE A 439 -23.70 3.55 -8.05
C ILE A 439 -24.79 2.47 -8.06
N ASN A 440 -24.46 1.25 -8.50
CA ASN A 440 -25.39 0.13 -8.49
C ASN A 440 -25.88 -0.19 -7.07
N GLN A 441 -24.99 -0.21 -6.08
CA GLN A 441 -25.37 -0.41 -4.68
C GLN A 441 -26.28 0.72 -4.17
N LEU A 442 -25.98 1.99 -4.47
CA LEU A 442 -26.83 3.12 -4.08
C LEU A 442 -28.23 3.06 -4.73
N ASN A 443 -28.33 2.60 -5.98
CA ASN A 443 -29.61 2.38 -6.64
C ASN A 443 -30.44 1.30 -5.93
N ILE A 444 -29.81 0.23 -5.46
CA ILE A 444 -30.50 -0.80 -4.66
C ILE A 444 -30.92 -0.24 -3.30
N ALA A 445 -30.05 0.53 -2.63
CA ALA A 445 -30.38 1.20 -1.37
C ALA A 445 -31.58 2.15 -1.53
N GLU A 446 -31.64 2.91 -2.63
CA GLU A 446 -32.75 3.83 -2.93
C GLU A 446 -34.08 3.09 -3.06
N ARG A 447 -34.11 1.96 -3.78
CA ARG A 447 -35.31 1.12 -3.93
C ARG A 447 -35.82 0.59 -2.58
N ASN A 448 -34.91 0.24 -1.67
CA ASN A 448 -35.25 -0.24 -0.34
C ASN A 448 -35.63 0.88 0.66
N ALA A 449 -35.27 2.14 0.39
CA ALA A 449 -35.57 3.27 1.27
C ALA A 449 -37.06 3.69 1.26
N GLY A 450 -37.84 3.22 0.30
CA GLY A 450 -39.29 3.44 0.24
C GLY A 450 -39.65 4.92 0.21
N LYS A 451 -40.38 5.42 1.23
CA LYS A 451 -40.82 6.82 1.36
C LYS A 451 -40.00 7.65 2.34
N ASN A 452 -38.89 7.14 2.89
CA ASN A 452 -38.07 7.89 3.84
C ASN A 452 -37.30 9.01 3.12
N TYR A 453 -37.85 10.22 3.15
CA TYR A 453 -37.31 11.38 2.43
C TYR A 453 -35.85 11.69 2.79
N TYR A 454 -35.49 11.61 4.07
CA TYR A 454 -34.15 11.96 4.54
C TYR A 454 -33.10 10.97 4.02
N VAL A 455 -33.41 9.67 4.10
CA VAL A 455 -32.56 8.59 3.60
C VAL A 455 -32.42 8.67 2.08
N LEU A 456 -33.53 8.87 1.36
CA LEU A 456 -33.52 9.03 -0.09
C LEU A 456 -32.66 10.21 -0.53
N THR A 457 -32.77 11.35 0.16
CA THR A 457 -31.99 12.55 -0.16
C THR A 457 -30.51 12.33 0.05
N ALA A 458 -30.11 11.67 1.14
CA ALA A 458 -28.72 11.31 1.39
C ALA A 458 -28.16 10.34 0.33
N ILE A 459 -28.91 9.31 -0.06
CA ILE A 459 -28.50 8.35 -1.11
C ILE A 459 -28.34 9.07 -2.46
N LYS A 460 -29.30 9.91 -2.85
CA LYS A 460 -29.25 10.68 -4.10
C LYS A 460 -28.09 11.66 -4.13
N ALA A 461 -27.83 12.35 -3.01
CA ALA A 461 -26.69 13.26 -2.88
C ALA A 461 -25.38 12.49 -3.07
N ARG A 462 -25.19 11.38 -2.36
CA ARG A 462 -23.97 10.57 -2.48
C ARG A 462 -23.78 10.00 -3.89
N ARG A 463 -24.86 9.56 -4.56
CA ARG A 463 -24.78 9.11 -5.95
C ARG A 463 -24.33 10.23 -6.89
N ARG A 464 -24.89 11.44 -6.75
CA ARG A 464 -24.48 12.62 -7.53
C ARG A 464 -23.02 13.00 -7.29
N GLU A 465 -22.53 12.87 -6.05
CA GLU A 465 -21.10 13.05 -5.75
C GLU A 465 -20.24 12.06 -6.56
N ILE A 466 -20.65 10.80 -6.67
CA ILE A 466 -19.94 9.78 -7.46
C ILE A 466 -20.01 10.10 -8.95
N GLU A 467 -21.19 10.42 -9.48
CA GLU A 467 -21.41 10.74 -10.90
C GLU A 467 -20.67 12.01 -11.34
N SER A 468 -20.56 13.01 -10.46
CA SER A 468 -19.81 14.25 -10.72
C SER A 468 -18.31 14.10 -10.52
N GLY A 469 -17.85 12.92 -10.09
CA GLY A 469 -16.45 12.68 -9.82
C GLY A 469 -15.94 13.27 -8.50
N LEU A 470 -16.80 13.93 -7.71
CA LEU A 470 -16.49 14.53 -6.41
C LEU A 470 -16.47 13.51 -5.25
N ALA A 471 -16.84 12.26 -5.50
CA ALA A 471 -16.90 11.22 -4.47
C ALA A 471 -15.54 10.83 -3.90
N VAL A 472 -14.46 11.14 -4.62
CA VAL A 472 -13.11 11.19 -4.08
C VAL A 472 -12.89 12.62 -3.59
N PRO A 473 -13.10 12.89 -2.30
CA PRO A 473 -12.95 14.25 -1.78
C PRO A 473 -11.54 14.76 -2.01
N ALA A 474 -11.45 16.02 -2.43
CA ALA A 474 -10.20 16.76 -2.43
C ALA A 474 -9.51 16.65 -1.06
N PRO A 475 -8.16 16.60 -1.01
CA PRO A 475 -7.42 16.53 0.24
C PRO A 475 -7.89 17.63 1.19
N SER A 476 -8.08 17.28 2.46
CA SER A 476 -8.42 18.25 3.50
C SER A 476 -7.42 19.40 3.46
N LYS A 477 -7.93 20.62 3.28
CA LYS A 477 -7.14 21.86 3.29
C LYS A 477 -6.27 21.98 4.54
#